data_AF-A0A7W0YNN2-F1
#
_entry.id   AF-A0A7W0YNN2-F1
#
_cell.length_a   1.000
_cell.length_b   1.000
_cell.length_c   1.000
_cell.angle_alpha   90.00
_cell.angle_beta   90.00
_cell.angle_gamma   90.00
#
_symmetry.space_group_name_H-M   'P 1'
#
loop_
_entity.id
_entity.type
_entity.pdbx_description
1 polymer ?
#
loop_
_entity_poly.entity_id
_entity_poly.type
_entity_poly.pdbx_seq_one_letter_code
_entity_poly.pdbx_strand_id
1 'polypeptide(L)'
;DGVYRAIGAVEQRLDGDPRQVVPAARIPEIAGRIETGDVLAFATEIPGLDVTHAAFAYRDARDVLRVLHAPLSGGAVEVTRATLPEYVAAIRRATGVLIARPSRFPPGPRPT
;
A
#
# COMPACT_ATOMS: atom_id res chain seq x y z
N ASP A 1 5.51 -30.77 1.84
CA ASP A 1 4.07 -31.00 2.14
C ASP A 1 3.51 -30.40 3.43
N GLY A 2 4.31 -30.07 4.47
CA GLY A 2 3.80 -29.41 5.69
C GLY A 2 3.54 -27.91 5.52
N VAL A 3 4.53 -27.16 5.02
CA VAL A 3 4.45 -25.69 4.81
C VAL A 3 3.33 -25.30 3.85
N TYR A 4 3.21 -26.01 2.73
CA TYR A 4 2.13 -25.78 1.76
C TYR A 4 0.74 -25.85 2.41
N ARG A 5 0.49 -26.87 3.24
CA ARG A 5 -0.78 -27.00 3.97
C ARG A 5 -0.98 -25.89 5.00
N ALA A 6 0.08 -25.46 5.68
CA ALA A 6 0.01 -24.36 6.63
C ALA A 6 -0.36 -23.03 5.96
N ILE A 7 0.23 -22.74 4.78
CA ILE A 7 -0.12 -21.55 3.98
C ILE A 7 -1.57 -21.64 3.53
N GLY A 8 -2.02 -22.79 2.99
CA GLY A 8 -3.42 -22.97 2.58
C GLY A 8 -4.44 -22.76 3.70
N ALA A 9 -4.11 -23.16 4.94
CA ALA A 9 -4.96 -22.88 6.09
C ALA A 9 -4.99 -21.38 6.47
N VAL A 10 -3.89 -20.65 6.25
CA VAL A 10 -3.84 -19.20 6.44
C VAL A 10 -4.65 -18.49 5.35
N GLU A 11 -4.52 -18.89 4.09
CA GLU A 11 -5.29 -18.36 2.96
C GLU A 11 -6.80 -18.49 3.22
N GLN A 12 -7.29 -19.70 3.52
CA GLN A 12 -8.71 -19.94 3.81
C GLN A 12 -9.25 -19.09 4.97
N ARG A 13 -8.41 -18.84 5.99
CA ARG A 13 -8.79 -17.99 7.12
C ARG A 13 -8.89 -16.52 6.70
N LEU A 14 -7.96 -16.04 5.87
CA LEU A 14 -7.91 -14.64 5.43
C LEU A 14 -8.96 -14.30 4.36
N ASP A 15 -9.46 -15.28 3.62
CA ASP A 15 -10.55 -15.12 2.64
C ASP A 15 -11.88 -14.71 3.29
N GLY A 16 -12.08 -15.07 4.55
CA GLY A 16 -13.29 -14.70 5.32
C GLY A 16 -13.31 -13.25 5.81
N ASP A 17 -12.18 -12.54 5.79
CA ASP A 17 -12.04 -11.21 6.37
C ASP A 17 -12.12 -10.11 5.28
N PRO A 18 -13.18 -9.28 5.26
CA PRO A 18 -13.33 -8.25 4.24
C PRO A 18 -12.29 -7.14 4.39
N ARG A 19 -11.64 -6.78 3.28
CA ARG A 19 -10.66 -5.68 3.20
C ARG A 19 -11.33 -4.38 2.77
N GLN A 20 -11.03 -3.29 3.48
CA GLN A 20 -11.49 -1.95 3.12
C GLN A 20 -10.55 -1.36 2.06
N VAL A 21 -10.93 -1.52 0.78
CA VAL A 21 -10.18 -1.00 -0.37
C VAL A 21 -10.80 0.32 -0.82
N VAL A 22 -9.99 1.36 -0.99
CA VAL A 22 -10.40 2.57 -1.70
C VAL A 22 -10.24 2.30 -3.19
N PRO A 23 -11.33 2.29 -3.99
CA PRO A 23 -11.24 2.05 -5.42
C PRO A 23 -10.33 3.07 -6.10
N ALA A 24 -9.57 2.66 -7.11
CA ALA A 24 -8.60 3.53 -7.79
C ALA A 24 -9.22 4.86 -8.25
N ALA A 25 -10.44 4.82 -8.79
CA ALA A 25 -11.18 6.01 -9.24
C ALA A 25 -11.57 6.99 -8.13
N ARG A 26 -11.62 6.54 -6.87
CA ARG A 26 -12.02 7.34 -5.70
C ARG A 26 -10.85 7.87 -4.88
N ILE A 27 -9.62 7.48 -5.22
CA ILE A 27 -8.41 7.99 -4.56
C ILE A 27 -8.31 9.52 -4.60
N PRO A 28 -8.64 10.22 -5.72
CA PRO A 28 -8.64 11.68 -5.75
C PRO A 28 -9.53 12.32 -4.67
N GLU A 29 -10.68 11.72 -4.35
CA GLU A 29 -11.65 12.23 -3.36
C GLU A 29 -11.08 12.24 -1.93
N ILE A 30 -10.18 11.31 -1.63
CA ILE A 30 -9.61 11.13 -0.29
C ILE A 30 -8.15 11.57 -0.18
N ALA A 31 -7.52 12.00 -1.27
CA ALA A 31 -6.09 12.32 -1.30
C ALA A 31 -5.68 13.35 -0.24
N GLY A 32 -6.56 14.30 0.08
CA GLY A 32 -6.35 15.28 1.16
C GLY A 32 -6.28 14.69 2.57
N ARG A 33 -6.75 13.46 2.79
CA ARG A 33 -6.76 12.76 4.09
C ARG A 33 -5.56 11.82 4.28
N ILE A 34 -4.83 11.56 3.20
CA ILE A 34 -3.64 10.70 3.20
C ILE A 34 -2.44 11.55 3.63
N GLU A 35 -1.69 11.04 4.59
CA GLU A 35 -0.55 11.72 5.20
C GLU A 35 0.76 11.07 4.79
N THR A 36 1.85 11.87 4.79
CA THR A 36 3.19 11.32 4.62
C THR A 36 3.46 10.23 5.67
N GLY A 37 3.92 9.06 5.22
CA GLY A 37 4.19 7.91 6.07
C GLY A 37 3.01 6.92 6.20
N ASP A 38 1.83 7.23 5.66
CA ASP A 38 0.78 6.22 5.51
C ASP A 38 1.31 5.07 4.62
N VAL A 39 1.09 3.84 5.06
CA VAL A 39 1.39 2.63 4.30
C VAL A 39 0.33 2.46 3.24
N LEU A 40 0.78 2.26 2.00
CA LEU A 40 -0.06 2.02 0.84
C LEU A 40 0.14 0.57 0.39
N ALA A 41 -0.97 -0.16 0.26
CA ALA A 41 -0.97 -1.50 -0.32
C ALA A 41 -1.87 -1.49 -1.56
N PHE A 42 -1.28 -1.76 -2.73
CA PHE A 42 -2.01 -1.69 -4.00
C PHE A 42 -2.80 -2.98 -4.25
N ALA A 43 -4.11 -2.88 -4.06
CA ALA A 43 -5.05 -3.97 -4.21
C ALA A 43 -5.13 -4.41 -5.68
N THR A 44 -5.33 -5.70 -5.94
CA THR A 44 -5.31 -6.24 -7.31
C THR A 44 -6.53 -7.10 -7.66
N GLU A 45 -6.76 -7.29 -8.96
CA GLU A 45 -7.72 -8.25 -9.51
C GLU A 45 -7.09 -9.60 -9.88
N ILE A 46 -5.82 -9.85 -9.53
CA ILE A 46 -5.16 -11.14 -9.78
C ILE A 46 -5.82 -12.22 -8.90
N PRO A 47 -6.34 -13.32 -9.47
CA PRO A 47 -6.96 -14.39 -8.69
C PRO A 47 -5.99 -14.98 -7.65
N GLY A 48 -6.46 -15.08 -6.40
CA GLY A 48 -5.68 -15.61 -5.28
C GLY A 48 -4.66 -14.65 -4.68
N LEU A 49 -4.69 -13.35 -5.03
CA LEU A 49 -3.77 -12.35 -4.50
C LEU A 49 -4.49 -11.05 -4.15
N ASP A 50 -4.21 -10.53 -2.94
CA ASP A 50 -4.84 -9.31 -2.46
C ASP A 50 -4.10 -8.04 -2.89
N VAL A 51 -2.77 -8.08 -2.76
CA VAL A 51 -1.89 -6.92 -2.89
C VAL A 51 -0.69 -7.32 -3.74
N THR A 52 -0.36 -6.49 -4.72
CA THR A 52 0.78 -6.74 -5.63
C THR A 52 2.05 -6.02 -5.23
N HIS A 53 1.90 -4.85 -4.59
CA HIS A 53 3.02 -4.00 -4.24
C HIS A 53 2.66 -3.10 -3.07
N ALA A 54 3.67 -2.71 -2.29
CA ALA A 54 3.52 -1.85 -1.12
C ALA A 54 4.47 -0.66 -1.21
N ALA A 55 4.04 0.46 -0.62
CA ALA A 55 4.74 1.74 -0.67
C ALA A 55 4.37 2.62 0.53
N PHE A 56 4.98 3.80 0.59
CA PHE A 56 4.56 4.86 1.50
C PHE A 56 4.00 6.05 0.73
N ALA A 57 2.97 6.66 1.31
CA ALA A 57 2.54 8.00 0.92
C ALA A 57 3.63 9.02 1.26
N TYR A 58 3.93 9.91 0.33
CA TYR A 58 4.91 10.97 0.53
C TYR A 58 4.43 12.27 -0.10
N ARG A 59 4.22 13.29 0.73
CA ARG A 59 3.99 14.66 0.26
C ARG A 59 5.33 15.34 0.01
N ASP A 60 5.51 15.85 -1.20
CA ASP A 60 6.73 16.56 -1.56
C ASP A 60 6.77 17.99 -1.01
N ALA A 61 7.83 18.74 -1.33
CA ALA A 61 7.99 20.13 -0.91
C ALA A 61 6.89 21.09 -1.43
N ARG A 62 6.06 20.65 -2.38
CA ARG A 62 4.93 21.40 -2.94
C ARG A 62 3.58 20.85 -2.44
N ASP A 63 3.60 20.00 -1.41
CA ASP A 63 2.45 19.30 -0.84
C ASP A 63 1.72 18.36 -1.84
N VAL A 64 2.41 17.93 -2.90
CA VAL A 64 1.86 16.98 -3.86
C VAL A 64 2.00 15.57 -3.31
N LEU A 65 0.88 14.85 -3.18
CA LEU A 65 0.85 13.47 -2.72
C LEU A 65 1.42 12.52 -3.79
N ARG A 66 2.59 11.96 -3.49
CA ARG A 66 3.35 11.02 -4.32
C ARG A 66 3.55 9.69 -3.60
N VAL A 67 4.24 8.77 -4.27
CA VAL A 67 4.53 7.42 -3.78
C VAL A 67 6.02 7.26 -3.58
N LEU A 68 6.44 6.90 -2.37
CA LEU A 68 7.81 6.47 -2.05
C LEU A 68 7.83 4.93 -2.06
N HIS A 69 8.58 4.31 -2.98
CA HIS A 69 8.61 2.86 -3.11
C HIS A 69 9.93 2.31 -3.64
N ALA A 70 10.12 0.99 -3.49
CA ALA A 70 11.15 0.25 -4.22
C ALA A 70 10.56 -0.20 -5.59
N PRO A 71 11.16 0.16 -6.73
CA PRO A 71 10.64 -0.20 -8.05
C PRO A 71 10.94 -1.67 -8.41
N LEU A 72 9.99 -2.32 -9.08
CA LEU A 72 10.11 -3.73 -9.52
C LEU A 72 11.19 -3.95 -10.59
N SER A 73 11.55 -2.91 -11.35
CA SER A 73 12.60 -2.96 -12.38
C SER A 73 14.01 -3.18 -11.80
N GLY A 74 14.14 -3.29 -10.48
CA GLY A 74 15.41 -3.14 -9.78
C GLY A 74 15.79 -1.67 -9.67
N GLY A 75 16.55 -1.32 -8.62
CA GLY A 75 17.02 0.04 -8.40
C GLY A 75 16.97 0.46 -6.93
N ALA A 76 17.28 1.74 -6.72
CA ALA A 76 17.15 2.36 -5.41
C ALA A 76 15.68 2.73 -5.13
N VAL A 77 15.36 2.91 -3.85
CA VAL A 77 14.09 3.48 -3.42
C VAL A 77 13.93 4.87 -4.06
N GLU A 78 12.76 5.14 -4.62
CA GLU A 78 12.46 6.38 -5.33
C GLU A 78 11.10 6.97 -4.95
N VAL A 79 10.96 8.26 -5.22
CA VAL A 79 9.68 8.97 -5.16
C VAL A 79 9.18 9.14 -6.59
N THR A 80 7.95 8.72 -6.85
CA THR A 80 7.32 8.84 -8.17
C THR A 80 7.30 10.29 -8.65
N ARG A 81 7.32 10.51 -9.96
CA ARG A 81 6.99 11.84 -10.53
C ARG A 81 5.48 12.08 -10.55
N ALA A 82 4.73 11.03 -10.86
CA ALA A 82 3.28 11.02 -10.85
C ALA A 82 2.73 11.17 -9.42
N THR A 83 1.53 11.73 -9.32
CA THR A 83 0.74 11.74 -8.08
C THR A 83 0.29 10.33 -7.71
N LEU A 84 -0.12 10.11 -6.46
CA LEU A 84 -0.66 8.81 -6.02
C LEU A 84 -1.84 8.33 -6.91
N PRO A 85 -2.88 9.14 -7.21
CA PRO A 85 -3.97 8.69 -8.08
C PRO A 85 -3.51 8.29 -9.48
N GLU A 86 -2.64 9.09 -10.10
CA GLU A 86 -2.09 8.79 -11.44
C GLU A 86 -1.26 7.51 -11.42
N TYR A 87 -0.43 7.33 -10.40
CA TYR A 87 0.39 6.14 -10.22
C TYR A 87 -0.47 4.88 -10.10
N VAL A 88 -1.50 4.90 -9.23
CA VAL A 88 -2.38 3.73 -9.05
C VAL A 88 -3.18 3.44 -10.32
N ALA A 89 -3.69 4.46 -11.01
CA ALA A 89 -4.41 4.30 -12.27
C ALA A 89 -3.55 3.70 -13.40
N ALA A 90 -2.24 3.92 -13.38
CA ALA A 90 -1.30 3.35 -14.35
C ALA A 90 -0.97 1.86 -14.08
N ILE A 91 -1.29 1.32 -12.90
CA ILE A 91 -1.06 -0.11 -12.60
C ILE A 91 -2.18 -0.93 -13.23
N ARG A 92 -1.85 -1.66 -14.31
CA ARG A 92 -2.82 -2.41 -15.16
C ARG A 92 -3.84 -3.27 -14.42
N ARG A 93 -3.44 -3.88 -13.30
CA ARG A 93 -4.26 -4.82 -12.51
C ARG A 93 -4.62 -4.27 -11.12
N ALA A 94 -4.39 -2.99 -10.86
CA ALA A 94 -4.76 -2.40 -9.59
C ALA A 94 -6.26 -2.09 -9.56
N THR A 95 -6.93 -2.52 -8.50
CA THR A 95 -8.34 -2.21 -8.24
C THR A 95 -8.49 -1.03 -7.30
N GLY A 96 -7.46 -0.73 -6.51
CA GLY A 96 -7.46 0.33 -5.53
C GLY A 96 -6.28 0.28 -4.58
N VAL A 97 -6.46 0.90 -3.41
CA VAL A 97 -5.43 0.97 -2.38
C VAL A 97 -6.03 0.71 -1.00
N LEU A 98 -5.37 -0.12 -0.20
CA LEU A 98 -5.56 -0.15 1.24
C LEU A 98 -4.57 0.83 1.87
N ILE A 99 -5.02 1.56 2.88
CA ILE A 99 -4.24 2.61 3.52
C ILE A 99 -4.22 2.34 5.01
N ALA A 100 -3.03 2.28 5.58
CA ALA A 100 -2.84 2.12 7.02
C ALA A 100 -1.92 3.20 7.56
N ARG A 101 -2.32 3.83 8.66
CA ARG A 101 -1.47 4.79 9.37
C ARG A 101 -0.75 4.09 10.52
N PRO A 102 0.59 4.13 10.58
CA PRO A 102 1.31 3.61 11.73
C PRO A 102 0.81 4.26 13.02
N SER A 103 0.43 3.46 14.02
CA SER A 103 0.21 3.97 15.36
C SER A 103 1.56 4.34 15.97
N ARG A 104 1.65 5.51 16.60
CA ARG A 104 2.84 5.83 17.39
C ARG A 104 2.83 4.90 18.61
N PHE A 105 3.79 3.99 18.70
CA PHE A 105 4.18 3.48 20.01
C PHE A 105 4.73 4.67 20.82
N PRO A 106 4.42 4.83 22.12
CA PRO A 106 5.15 5.79 22.93
C PRO A 106 6.65 5.48 22.79
N PRO A 107 7.53 6.48 22.66
CA PRO A 107 8.95 6.21 22.61
C PRO A 107 9.30 5.40 23.86
N GLY A 108 9.80 4.17 23.64
CA GLY A 108 10.43 3.42 24.71
C GLY A 108 11.55 4.26 25.32
N PRO A 109 11.96 4.00 26.57
CA PRO A 109 13.07 4.72 27.17
C PRO A 109 14.28 4.66 26.23
N ARG A 110 14.87 5.83 25.93
CA ARG A 110 16.12 5.89 25.18
C ARG A 110 17.16 5.09 25.96
N PRO A 111 17.88 4.13 25.34
CA PRO A 111 19.03 3.53 26.00
C PRO A 111 20.03 4.64 26.35
N THR A 112 20.42 4.67 27.62
CA THR A 112 21.46 5.55 28.18
C THR A 112 22.81 5.27 27.56
#